data_AF-A0A927IKR8-F1
#
_entry.id   AF-A0A927IKR8-F1
#
_cell.length_a   1.000
_cell.length_b   1.000
_cell.length_c   1.000
_cell.angle_alpha   90.00
_cell.angle_beta   90.00
_cell.angle_gamma   90.00
#
_symmetry.space_group_name_H-M   'P 1'
#
loop_
_entity.id
_entity.type
_entity.pdbx_description
1 polymer ?
#
loop_
_entity_poly.entity_id
_entity_poly.type
_entity_poly.pdbx_seq_one_letter_code
_entity_poly.pdbx_strand_id
1 'polypeptide(L)'
;MRKKFLAIHPLIGTKHKPSPIHLQQRSPYYWWWAYLRRNADYLACCERGGVGELAELYADFGDVRSDDFRSWWGAPNNKGDYLFAEEPLELSVQKIDAAAEMNKRWGCNVLFVAVNMDLGRRHLQKKFADLLQTEHKGKRGRKSLQTASSTARYPLHRNFTQHSLKVMLDVYDAVAANDAQPKEQRKPLWAIGESLKLVPNAMPHKWDNAYDTRKKHATMTMTVSRYVKQARAIIANTAKGQFPNSEL
;
A
#
# COMPACT_ATOMS: atom_id res chain seq x y z
N MET A 1 -17.43 -3.46 24.91
CA MET A 1 -17.82 -3.85 23.54
C MET A 1 -19.15 -4.60 23.60
N ARG A 2 -20.01 -4.51 22.57
CA ARG A 2 -21.18 -5.40 22.48
C ARG A 2 -20.67 -6.83 22.27
N LYS A 3 -21.12 -7.77 23.09
CA LYS A 3 -20.84 -9.20 22.94
C LYS A 3 -21.44 -9.68 21.61
N LYS A 4 -20.68 -10.47 20.85
CA LYS A 4 -21.11 -11.06 19.58
C LYS A 4 -21.66 -12.45 19.88
N PHE A 5 -22.83 -12.76 19.34
CA PHE A 5 -23.42 -14.09 19.37
C PHE A 5 -23.62 -14.52 17.93
N LEU A 6 -23.43 -15.81 17.62
CA LEU A 6 -23.67 -16.34 16.27
C LEU A 6 -25.15 -16.40 15.90
N ALA A 7 -26.03 -16.47 16.91
CA ALA A 7 -27.47 -16.44 16.72
C ALA A 7 -28.14 -15.30 17.50
N ILE A 8 -29.45 -15.11 17.27
CA ILE A 8 -30.26 -14.15 18.00
C ILE A 8 -30.15 -14.45 19.49
N HIS A 9 -29.60 -13.52 20.29
CA HIS A 9 -29.53 -13.66 21.74
C HIS A 9 -30.88 -13.28 22.38
N PRO A 10 -31.23 -13.83 23.54
CA PRO A 10 -32.54 -13.60 24.16
C PRO A 10 -32.64 -12.17 24.71
N LEU A 11 -33.80 -11.55 24.54
CA LEU A 11 -34.09 -10.27 25.17
C LEU A 11 -34.68 -10.53 26.56
N ILE A 12 -33.92 -10.21 27.60
CA ILE A 12 -34.27 -10.50 29.01
C ILE A 12 -35.00 -9.32 29.68
N GLY A 13 -34.77 -8.09 29.20
CA GLY A 13 -35.30 -6.86 29.81
C GLY A 13 -34.55 -6.46 31.08
N THR A 14 -34.98 -5.38 31.73
CA THR A 14 -34.37 -4.90 32.98
C THR A 14 -35.02 -5.55 34.20
N LYS A 15 -34.40 -5.42 35.38
CA LYS A 15 -34.99 -5.89 36.65
C LYS A 15 -36.42 -5.36 36.87
N HIS A 16 -36.65 -4.09 36.53
CA HIS A 16 -37.93 -3.41 36.74
C HIS A 16 -38.89 -3.52 35.55
N LYS A 17 -38.43 -4.02 34.40
CA LYS A 17 -39.23 -4.20 33.19
C LYS A 17 -38.73 -5.45 32.45
N PRO A 18 -39.06 -6.65 32.95
CA PRO A 18 -38.64 -7.90 32.32
C PRO A 18 -39.30 -8.04 30.94
N SER A 19 -38.57 -8.64 30.01
CA SER A 19 -39.09 -8.92 28.68
C SER A 19 -40.02 -10.14 28.71
N PRO A 20 -41.14 -10.10 27.96
CA PRO A 20 -42.06 -11.23 27.87
C PRO A 20 -41.38 -12.48 27.29
N ILE A 21 -41.84 -13.66 27.70
CA ILE A 21 -41.22 -14.96 27.39
C ILE A 21 -41.02 -15.22 25.90
N HIS A 22 -41.95 -14.77 25.06
CA HIS A 22 -41.85 -14.96 23.61
C HIS A 22 -40.61 -14.27 23.01
N LEU A 23 -40.10 -13.19 23.61
CA LEU A 23 -38.86 -12.54 23.16
C LEU A 23 -37.61 -13.30 23.58
N GLN A 24 -37.68 -14.09 24.65
CA GLN A 24 -36.61 -14.98 25.09
C GLN A 24 -36.56 -16.21 24.16
N GLN A 25 -37.74 -16.77 23.84
CA GLN A 25 -37.93 -17.92 22.94
C GLN A 25 -37.53 -17.68 21.48
N ARG A 26 -37.33 -16.42 21.06
CA ARG A 26 -36.76 -16.11 19.73
C ARG A 26 -35.29 -16.53 19.62
N SER A 27 -34.62 -16.76 20.73
CA SER A 27 -33.23 -17.16 20.78
C SER A 27 -33.08 -18.69 20.79
N PRO A 28 -32.19 -19.29 19.97
CA PRO A 28 -31.87 -20.71 20.10
C PRO A 28 -31.23 -21.04 21.45
N TYR A 29 -30.60 -20.09 22.14
CA TYR A 29 -30.00 -20.34 23.45
C TYR A 29 -31.05 -20.57 24.55
N TYR A 30 -32.26 -19.99 24.41
CA TYR A 30 -33.40 -20.37 25.26
C TYR A 30 -33.77 -21.84 25.05
N TRP A 31 -33.79 -22.28 23.79
CA TRP A 31 -34.14 -23.66 23.46
C TRP A 31 -33.07 -24.64 23.93
N TRP A 32 -31.78 -24.29 23.87
CA TRP A 32 -30.73 -25.11 24.48
C TRP A 32 -31.03 -25.39 25.95
N TRP A 33 -31.26 -24.33 26.74
CA TRP A 33 -31.62 -24.46 28.15
C TRP A 33 -32.91 -25.28 28.34
N ALA A 34 -33.96 -24.99 27.56
CA ALA A 34 -35.24 -25.69 27.67
C ALA A 34 -35.14 -27.19 27.34
N TYR A 35 -34.27 -27.57 26.42
CA TYR A 35 -34.01 -28.96 26.07
C TYR A 35 -33.16 -29.64 27.15
N LEU A 36 -32.14 -28.96 27.67
CA LEU A 36 -31.30 -29.47 28.75
C LEU A 36 -32.11 -29.76 30.02
N ARG A 37 -33.13 -28.95 30.30
CA ARG A 37 -34.12 -29.18 31.39
C ARG A 37 -34.94 -30.45 31.25
N ARG A 38 -34.99 -31.05 30.06
CA ARG A 38 -35.73 -32.28 29.77
C ARG A 38 -34.80 -33.46 29.53
N ASN A 39 -33.49 -33.27 29.67
CA ASN A 39 -32.50 -34.33 29.53
C ASN A 39 -32.43 -35.12 30.85
N ALA A 40 -32.87 -36.38 30.83
CA ALA A 40 -32.95 -37.23 32.02
C ALA A 40 -31.58 -37.43 32.70
N ASP A 41 -30.51 -37.57 31.93
CA ASP A 41 -29.15 -37.77 32.45
C ASP A 41 -28.63 -36.50 33.13
N TYR A 42 -28.91 -35.33 32.53
CA TYR A 42 -28.56 -34.04 33.12
C TYR A 42 -29.33 -33.78 34.40
N LEU A 43 -30.62 -34.10 34.44
CA LEU A 43 -31.44 -34.00 35.66
C LEU A 43 -30.91 -34.91 36.76
N ALA A 44 -30.53 -36.15 36.44
CA ALA A 44 -29.90 -37.06 37.41
C ALA A 44 -28.54 -36.52 37.90
N CYS A 45 -27.78 -35.84 37.05
CA CYS A 45 -26.56 -35.13 37.44
C CYS A 45 -26.86 -33.97 38.41
N CYS A 46 -27.92 -33.19 38.15
CA CYS A 46 -28.37 -32.13 39.06
C CYS A 46 -28.78 -32.68 40.44
N GLU A 47 -29.47 -33.82 40.52
CA GLU A 47 -29.82 -34.45 41.81
C GLU A 47 -28.60 -34.85 42.63
N ARG A 48 -27.52 -35.26 41.95
CA ARG A 48 -26.24 -35.61 42.59
C ARG A 48 -25.34 -34.40 42.83
N GLY A 49 -25.84 -33.18 42.68
CA GLY A 49 -25.06 -31.96 42.88
C GLY A 49 -23.91 -31.77 41.89
N GLY A 50 -24.01 -32.32 40.68
CA GLY A 50 -22.98 -32.18 39.64
C GLY A 50 -21.95 -33.30 39.58
N VAL A 51 -22.18 -34.42 40.27
CA VAL A 51 -21.26 -35.57 40.25
C VAL A 51 -21.64 -36.57 39.16
N GLY A 52 -20.68 -36.92 38.30
CA GLY A 52 -20.81 -37.95 37.26
C GLY A 52 -20.24 -37.51 35.91
N GLU A 53 -20.65 -38.19 34.84
CA GLU A 53 -20.15 -37.96 33.48
C GLU A 53 -20.46 -36.55 32.93
N LEU A 54 -21.51 -35.90 33.43
CA LEU A 54 -21.93 -34.55 33.03
C LEU A 54 -21.42 -33.46 33.99
N ALA A 55 -20.40 -33.74 34.81
CA ALA A 55 -19.88 -32.80 35.80
C ALA A 55 -19.32 -31.50 35.18
N GLU A 56 -18.61 -31.60 34.06
CA GLU A 56 -18.09 -30.43 33.33
C GLU A 56 -19.23 -29.55 32.82
N LEU A 57 -20.22 -30.14 32.15
CA LEU A 57 -21.39 -29.41 31.66
C LEU A 57 -22.19 -28.79 32.82
N TYR A 58 -22.28 -29.48 33.96
CA TYR A 58 -22.91 -28.96 35.16
C TYR A 58 -22.12 -27.79 35.80
N ALA A 59 -20.78 -27.81 35.75
CA ALA A 59 -19.98 -26.69 36.23
C ALA A 59 -20.31 -25.39 35.48
N ASP A 60 -20.55 -25.50 34.17
CA ASP A 60 -20.92 -24.40 33.31
C ASP A 60 -22.39 -23.98 33.47
N PHE A 61 -23.31 -24.92 33.23
CA PHE A 61 -24.75 -24.64 33.15
C PHE A 61 -25.41 -24.56 34.54
N GLY A 62 -24.89 -25.29 35.53
CA GLY A 62 -25.47 -25.41 36.87
C GLY A 62 -26.81 -26.12 36.89
N ASP A 63 -27.55 -25.95 37.99
CA ASP A 63 -28.90 -26.50 38.10
C ASP A 63 -29.88 -25.71 37.23
N VAL A 64 -30.42 -26.37 36.22
CA VAL A 64 -31.37 -25.80 35.25
C VAL A 64 -32.83 -26.07 35.59
N ARG A 65 -33.14 -26.81 36.66
CA ARG A 65 -34.51 -27.28 36.96
C ARG A 65 -35.51 -26.13 37.17
N SER A 66 -35.05 -24.95 37.57
CA SER A 66 -35.86 -23.71 37.66
C SER A 66 -36.55 -23.37 36.34
N ASP A 67 -37.76 -22.81 36.40
CA ASP A 67 -38.49 -22.30 35.23
C ASP A 67 -38.06 -20.88 34.80
N ASP A 68 -37.17 -20.24 35.56
CA ASP A 68 -36.75 -18.86 35.28
C ASP A 68 -35.49 -18.81 34.42
N PHE A 69 -35.69 -18.87 33.09
CA PHE A 69 -34.61 -18.70 32.12
C PHE A 69 -33.87 -17.38 32.29
N ARG A 70 -34.58 -16.31 32.69
CA ARG A 70 -33.97 -14.99 32.83
C ARG A 70 -32.94 -15.00 33.96
N SER A 71 -33.26 -15.62 35.09
CA SER A 71 -32.33 -15.75 36.21
C SER A 71 -31.17 -16.69 35.89
N TRP A 72 -31.41 -17.72 35.08
CA TRP A 72 -30.34 -18.59 34.60
C TRP A 72 -29.40 -17.88 33.60
N TRP A 73 -29.95 -17.20 32.59
CA TRP A 73 -29.20 -16.53 31.53
C TRP A 73 -28.41 -15.32 32.03
N GLY A 74 -29.03 -14.50 32.88
CA GLY A 74 -28.53 -13.20 33.29
C GLY A 74 -27.90 -13.17 34.68
N ALA A 75 -28.24 -12.12 35.43
CA ALA A 75 -27.71 -11.86 36.77
C ALA A 75 -28.11 -12.96 37.78
N PRO A 76 -27.24 -13.28 38.75
CA PRO A 76 -26.02 -12.54 39.10
C PRO A 76 -24.78 -12.90 38.28
N ASN A 77 -24.77 -14.02 37.55
CA ASN A 77 -23.53 -14.59 37.00
C ASN A 77 -23.31 -14.31 35.50
N ASN A 78 -24.27 -13.68 34.81
CA ASN A 78 -24.23 -13.41 33.37
C ASN A 78 -23.83 -14.66 32.54
N LYS A 79 -24.37 -15.83 32.92
CA LYS A 79 -23.99 -17.13 32.34
C LYS A 79 -24.13 -17.16 30.83
N GLY A 80 -25.19 -16.55 30.28
CA GLY A 80 -25.42 -16.53 28.84
C GLY A 80 -24.29 -15.87 28.05
N ASP A 81 -23.77 -14.75 28.55
CA ASP A 81 -22.65 -14.04 27.93
C ASP A 81 -21.33 -14.80 28.08
N TYR A 82 -21.14 -15.52 29.19
CA TYR A 82 -19.94 -16.32 29.42
C TYR A 82 -19.89 -17.55 28.52
N LEU A 83 -21.00 -18.27 28.38
CA LEU A 83 -21.05 -19.56 27.68
C LEU A 83 -21.24 -19.44 26.17
N PHE A 84 -21.94 -18.40 25.70
CA PHE A 84 -22.41 -18.36 24.31
C PHE A 84 -21.96 -17.13 23.51
N ALA A 85 -21.30 -16.15 24.14
CA ALA A 85 -20.74 -15.04 23.39
C ALA A 85 -19.38 -15.42 22.80
N GLU A 86 -19.16 -15.04 21.54
CA GLU A 86 -17.88 -15.19 20.87
C GLU A 86 -16.82 -14.35 21.59
N GLU A 87 -15.66 -14.96 21.82
CA GLU A 87 -14.48 -14.23 22.25
C GLU A 87 -14.01 -13.33 21.10
N PRO A 88 -13.94 -12.00 21.30
CA PRO A 88 -13.45 -11.13 20.24
C PRO A 88 -11.97 -11.40 20.03
N LEU A 89 -11.58 -11.70 18.78
CA LEU A 89 -10.17 -11.69 18.42
C LEU A 89 -9.62 -10.27 18.62
N GLU A 90 -8.72 -10.07 19.58
CA GLU A 90 -8.06 -8.79 19.88
C GLU A 90 -7.02 -8.39 18.82
N LEU A 91 -7.13 -8.94 17.62
CA LEU A 91 -6.34 -8.56 16.46
C LEU A 91 -7.20 -7.65 15.57
N SER A 92 -6.63 -6.58 15.04
CA SER A 92 -7.29 -5.79 13.99
C SER A 92 -6.47 -5.85 12.70
N VAL A 93 -5.74 -4.79 12.39
CA VAL A 93 -4.72 -4.78 11.33
C VAL A 93 -3.41 -4.40 12.02
N GLN A 94 -2.46 -5.31 12.07
CA GLN A 94 -1.21 -5.12 12.79
C GLN A 94 -0.01 -5.40 11.88
N LYS A 95 1.03 -4.58 12.01
CA LYS A 95 2.32 -4.83 11.37
C LYS A 95 2.98 -6.03 12.03
N ILE A 96 3.56 -6.91 11.23
CA ILE A 96 4.37 -8.04 11.73
C ILE A 96 5.84 -7.72 11.49
N ASP A 97 6.64 -7.66 12.55
CA ASP A 97 8.10 -7.57 12.46
C ASP A 97 8.69 -8.98 12.26
N ALA A 98 8.44 -9.58 11.09
CA ALA A 98 8.98 -10.89 10.75
C ALA A 98 10.42 -10.74 10.19
N ALA A 99 11.41 -10.72 11.07
CA ALA A 99 12.82 -10.62 10.71
C ALA A 99 13.56 -11.97 10.55
N ALA A 100 12.90 -13.14 10.68
CA ALA A 100 13.66 -14.39 10.79
C ALA A 100 13.80 -15.22 9.49
N GLU A 101 12.78 -15.29 8.62
CA GLU A 101 12.81 -16.26 7.49
C GLU A 101 12.59 -15.65 6.09
N MET A 102 12.37 -14.35 6.00
CA MET A 102 11.83 -13.78 4.76
C MET A 102 12.91 -13.38 3.76
N ASN A 103 12.65 -13.73 2.49
CA ASN A 103 13.52 -13.59 1.33
C ASN A 103 14.33 -12.28 1.37
N LYS A 104 15.67 -12.38 1.53
CA LYS A 104 16.58 -11.23 1.66
C LYS A 104 16.42 -10.17 0.55
N ARG A 105 15.82 -10.54 -0.58
CA ARG A 105 15.51 -9.63 -1.70
C ARG A 105 14.43 -8.58 -1.40
N TRP A 106 13.55 -8.81 -0.44
CA TRP A 106 12.43 -7.89 -0.15
C TRP A 106 12.87 -6.66 0.65
N GLY A 107 13.85 -6.80 1.54
CA GLY A 107 14.42 -5.69 2.32
C GLY A 107 13.35 -4.86 3.04
N CYS A 108 13.63 -3.56 3.25
CA CYS A 108 12.72 -2.60 3.88
C CYS A 108 11.61 -2.06 2.97
N ASN A 109 11.45 -2.60 1.75
CA ASN A 109 10.47 -2.12 0.76
C ASN A 109 9.10 -2.82 0.88
N VAL A 110 8.95 -3.78 1.79
CA VAL A 110 7.74 -4.58 1.96
C VAL A 110 7.23 -4.43 3.38
N LEU A 111 5.92 -4.23 3.53
CA LEU A 111 5.22 -4.19 4.81
C LEU A 111 4.40 -5.47 4.98
N PHE A 112 4.63 -6.20 6.07
CA PHE A 112 3.84 -7.38 6.43
C PHE A 112 2.73 -7.00 7.39
N VAL A 113 1.53 -7.49 7.11
CA VAL A 113 0.31 -7.09 7.84
C VAL A 113 -0.52 -8.32 8.17
N ALA A 114 -0.79 -8.53 9.45
CA ALA A 114 -1.81 -9.47 9.92
C ALA A 114 -3.18 -8.78 9.89
N VAL A 115 -4.20 -9.48 9.39
CA VAL A 115 -5.55 -8.94 9.21
C VAL A 115 -6.57 -9.86 9.87
N ASN A 116 -7.38 -9.30 10.77
CA ASN A 116 -8.52 -10.00 11.35
C ASN A 116 -9.67 -10.08 10.32
N MET A 117 -9.95 -11.30 9.86
CA MET A 117 -10.95 -11.58 8.83
C MET A 117 -12.41 -11.49 9.33
N ASP A 118 -12.63 -11.43 10.65
CA ASP A 118 -13.97 -11.21 11.23
C ASP A 118 -14.44 -9.76 11.08
N LEU A 119 -13.52 -8.83 10.79
CA LEU A 119 -13.84 -7.43 10.60
C LEU A 119 -14.46 -7.19 9.22
N GLY A 120 -15.50 -6.36 9.18
CA GLY A 120 -16.15 -6.00 7.93
C GLY A 120 -15.19 -5.29 6.96
N ARG A 121 -15.36 -5.56 5.66
CA ARG A 121 -14.54 -5.01 4.56
C ARG A 121 -14.26 -3.50 4.67
N ARG A 122 -15.29 -2.70 5.00
CA ARG A 122 -15.15 -1.24 5.16
C ARG A 122 -14.20 -0.87 6.30
N HIS A 123 -14.26 -1.61 7.41
CA HIS A 123 -13.38 -1.38 8.56
C HIS A 123 -11.93 -1.74 8.21
N LEU A 124 -11.73 -2.87 7.55
CA LEU A 124 -10.41 -3.29 7.07
C LEU A 124 -9.79 -2.28 6.10
N GLN A 125 -10.56 -1.79 5.12
CA GLN A 125 -10.11 -0.75 4.19
C GLN A 125 -9.67 0.52 4.90
N LYS A 126 -10.45 0.99 5.89
CA LYS A 126 -10.10 2.17 6.69
C LYS A 126 -8.79 1.94 7.45
N LYS A 127 -8.66 0.83 8.16
CA LYS A 127 -7.46 0.50 8.93
C LYS A 127 -6.22 0.36 8.06
N PHE A 128 -6.36 -0.21 6.87
CA PHE A 128 -5.27 -0.31 5.91
C PHE A 128 -4.86 1.06 5.36
N ALA A 129 -5.82 1.95 5.08
CA ALA A 129 -5.53 3.32 4.67
C ALA A 129 -4.77 4.10 5.76
N ASP A 130 -5.20 3.97 7.02
CA ASP A 130 -4.52 4.57 8.18
C ASP A 130 -3.08 4.05 8.29
N LEU A 131 -2.88 2.74 8.15
CA LEU A 131 -1.55 2.11 8.17
C LEU A 131 -0.64 2.61 7.03
N LEU A 132 -1.18 2.74 5.82
CA LEU A 132 -0.45 3.29 4.68
C LEU A 132 -0.02 4.74 4.91
N GLN A 133 -0.85 5.56 5.57
CA GLN A 133 -0.51 6.95 5.86
C GLN A 133 0.71 7.05 6.80
N THR A 134 0.86 6.11 7.73
CA THR A 134 1.98 6.06 8.67
C THR A 134 3.23 5.44 8.06
N GLU A 135 3.10 4.27 7.44
CA GLU A 135 4.23 3.45 7.00
C GLU A 135 4.68 3.82 5.57
N HIS A 136 3.75 4.18 4.68
CA HIS A 136 4.07 4.55 3.31
C HIS A 136 4.09 6.08 3.13
N LYS A 137 5.21 6.71 3.49
CA LYS A 137 5.47 8.15 3.31
C LYS A 137 5.67 8.60 1.84
N GLY A 138 5.15 7.83 0.88
CA GLY A 138 5.31 8.10 -0.55
C GLY A 138 4.66 9.43 -0.92
N LYS A 139 5.44 10.36 -1.49
CA LYS A 139 4.90 11.58 -2.11
C LYS A 139 4.37 11.24 -3.50
N ARG A 140 3.27 11.89 -3.90
CA ARG A 140 2.69 11.76 -5.24
C ARG A 140 3.71 12.24 -6.28
N GLY A 141 3.90 11.45 -7.34
CA GLY A 141 4.82 11.76 -8.45
C GLY A 141 5.90 10.71 -8.66
N ARG A 142 6.63 10.81 -9.78
CA ARG A 142 7.76 9.93 -10.08
C ARG A 142 8.91 10.27 -9.12
N LYS A 143 9.49 9.28 -8.44
CA LYS A 143 10.70 9.48 -7.63
C LYS A 143 11.81 10.01 -8.55
N SER A 144 12.54 11.02 -8.08
CA SER A 144 13.77 11.48 -8.75
C SER A 144 14.74 10.32 -8.84
N LEU A 145 15.47 10.17 -9.95
CA LEU A 145 16.52 9.15 -10.05
C LEU A 145 17.61 9.35 -8.99
N GLN A 146 17.79 10.58 -8.50
CA GLN A 146 18.73 10.88 -7.41
C GLN A 146 18.33 10.23 -6.07
N THR A 147 17.04 9.98 -5.84
CA THR A 147 16.53 9.41 -4.59
C THR A 147 16.04 7.97 -4.74
N ALA A 148 16.08 7.43 -5.97
CA ALA A 148 15.64 6.07 -6.26
C ALA A 148 16.83 5.10 -6.20
N SER A 149 16.70 4.06 -5.39
CA SER A 149 17.58 2.89 -5.50
C SER A 149 17.12 2.02 -6.68
N SER A 150 17.96 1.88 -7.70
CA SER A 150 17.69 1.03 -8.84
C SER A 150 18.33 -0.35 -8.63
N THR A 151 17.57 -1.41 -8.84
CA THR A 151 18.06 -2.79 -8.86
C THR A 151 18.39 -3.28 -10.28
N ALA A 152 18.29 -2.40 -11.28
CA ALA A 152 18.60 -2.74 -12.67
C ALA A 152 20.09 -3.02 -12.85
N ARG A 153 20.42 -3.96 -13.75
CA ARG A 153 21.83 -4.27 -14.13
C ARG A 153 22.56 -3.06 -14.70
N TYR A 154 21.83 -2.18 -15.39
CA TYR A 154 22.33 -0.91 -15.94
C TYR A 154 21.42 0.23 -15.48
N PRO A 155 21.69 0.84 -14.30
CA PRO A 155 20.87 1.93 -13.80
C PRO A 155 21.13 3.22 -14.59
N LEU A 156 20.13 4.11 -14.60
CA LEU A 156 20.25 5.42 -15.20
C LEU A 156 21.10 6.33 -14.29
N HIS A 157 22.14 6.95 -14.87
CA HIS A 157 23.16 7.71 -14.13
C HIS A 157 22.63 9.01 -13.51
N ARG A 158 21.66 9.66 -14.16
CA ARG A 158 21.07 10.93 -13.69
C ARG A 158 19.68 11.15 -14.29
N ASN A 159 18.96 12.15 -13.78
CA ASN A 159 17.73 12.65 -14.40
C ASN A 159 17.99 13.16 -15.82
N PHE A 160 17.04 12.90 -16.73
CA PHE A 160 17.10 13.33 -18.13
C PHE A 160 15.69 13.57 -18.67
N THR A 161 15.62 14.26 -19.81
CA THR A 161 14.41 14.31 -20.64
C THR A 161 14.68 13.61 -21.96
N GLN A 162 13.71 12.85 -22.47
CA GLN A 162 13.82 12.19 -23.78
C GLN A 162 14.14 13.21 -24.89
N HIS A 163 13.51 14.39 -24.83
CA HIS A 163 13.74 15.46 -25.80
C HIS A 163 15.19 15.94 -25.82
N SER A 164 15.80 16.20 -24.64
CA SER A 164 17.21 16.63 -24.59
C SER A 164 18.18 15.56 -25.13
N LEU A 165 17.96 14.28 -24.80
CA LEU A 165 18.77 13.18 -25.31
C LEU A 165 18.70 13.09 -26.83
N LYS A 166 17.49 13.19 -27.39
CA LYS A 166 17.26 13.19 -28.83
C LYS A 166 17.98 14.37 -29.49
N VAL A 167 17.76 15.59 -29.01
CA VAL A 167 18.37 16.80 -29.58
C VAL A 167 19.90 16.74 -29.53
N MET A 168 20.48 16.25 -28.44
CA MET A 168 21.94 16.08 -28.34
C MET A 168 22.47 15.09 -29.38
N LEU A 169 21.76 13.99 -29.61
CA LEU A 169 22.14 12.99 -30.60
C LEU A 169 21.98 13.52 -32.03
N ASP A 170 20.85 14.16 -32.34
CA ASP A 170 20.59 14.77 -33.66
C ASP A 170 21.67 15.83 -34.01
N VAL A 171 22.08 16.64 -33.03
CA VAL A 171 23.18 17.63 -33.19
C VAL A 171 24.53 16.94 -33.40
N TYR A 172 24.80 15.85 -32.67
CA TYR A 172 26.03 15.07 -32.85
C TYR A 172 26.11 14.49 -34.26
N ASP A 173 25.04 13.87 -34.75
CA ASP A 173 24.98 13.27 -36.08
C ASP A 173 25.13 14.32 -37.17
N ALA A 174 24.48 15.48 -37.03
CA ALA A 174 24.59 16.57 -38.00
C ALA A 174 26.02 17.16 -38.06
N VAL A 175 26.70 17.28 -36.91
CA VAL A 175 28.09 17.75 -36.86
C VAL A 175 29.04 16.69 -37.41
N ALA A 176 28.84 15.41 -37.08
CA ALA A 176 29.64 14.31 -37.64
C ALA A 176 29.50 14.22 -39.17
N ALA A 177 28.28 14.36 -39.69
CA ALA A 177 28.02 14.39 -41.12
C ALA A 177 28.68 15.60 -41.80
N ASN A 178 28.70 16.76 -41.15
CA ASN A 178 29.38 17.96 -41.63
C ASN A 178 30.92 17.79 -41.61
N ASP A 179 31.47 17.21 -40.54
CA ASP A 179 32.90 16.95 -40.41
C ASP A 179 33.42 15.94 -41.45
N ALA A 180 32.56 15.03 -41.92
CA ALA A 180 32.87 14.08 -42.99
C ALA A 180 32.95 14.73 -44.39
N GLN A 181 32.40 15.94 -44.58
CA GLN A 181 32.49 16.66 -45.86
C GLN A 181 33.90 17.26 -46.08
N PRO A 182 34.29 17.53 -47.35
CA PRO A 182 35.48 18.33 -47.67
C PRO A 182 35.45 19.68 -46.96
N LYS A 183 36.62 20.21 -46.59
CA LYS A 183 36.75 21.41 -45.74
C LYS A 183 36.01 22.62 -46.33
N GLU A 184 35.94 22.70 -47.65
CA GLU A 184 35.30 23.76 -48.43
C GLU A 184 33.77 23.71 -48.35
N GLN A 185 33.20 22.53 -48.09
CA GLN A 185 31.74 22.29 -47.99
C GLN A 185 31.25 22.29 -46.54
N ARG A 186 32.15 22.37 -45.55
CA ARG A 186 31.80 22.37 -44.14
C ARG A 186 31.08 23.66 -43.77
N LYS A 187 29.90 23.51 -43.20
CA LYS A 187 29.14 24.60 -42.62
C LYS A 187 29.70 24.96 -41.24
N PRO A 188 29.68 26.25 -40.86
CA PRO A 188 29.99 26.64 -39.50
C PRO A 188 28.93 26.12 -38.52
N LEU A 189 29.30 25.94 -37.25
CA LEU A 189 28.42 25.33 -36.25
C LEU A 189 27.08 26.07 -36.05
N TRP A 190 27.08 27.41 -36.15
CA TRP A 190 25.83 28.17 -36.06
C TRP A 190 24.84 27.80 -37.18
N ALA A 191 25.32 27.55 -38.41
CA ALA A 191 24.47 27.18 -39.53
C ALA A 191 23.87 25.78 -39.35
N ILE A 192 24.59 24.86 -38.69
CA ILE A 192 24.04 23.56 -38.29
C ILE A 192 22.93 23.76 -37.25
N GLY A 193 23.18 24.58 -36.23
CA GLY A 193 22.18 24.89 -35.20
C GLY A 193 20.92 25.55 -35.76
N GLU A 194 21.05 26.42 -36.77
CA GLU A 194 19.92 27.00 -37.49
C GLU A 194 19.12 25.96 -38.28
N SER A 195 19.81 25.05 -38.98
CA SER A 195 19.14 23.97 -39.75
C SER A 195 18.30 23.07 -38.86
N LEU A 196 18.73 22.86 -37.61
CA LEU A 196 18.03 22.08 -36.59
C LEU A 196 17.05 22.91 -35.76
N LYS A 197 16.96 24.22 -35.98
CA LYS A 197 16.14 25.17 -35.19
C LYS A 197 16.38 25.05 -33.68
N LEU A 198 17.66 24.91 -33.30
CA LEU A 198 18.08 24.48 -31.96
C LEU A 198 17.75 25.48 -30.85
N VAL A 199 17.93 26.77 -31.13
CA VAL A 199 17.69 27.87 -30.18
C VAL A 199 16.81 28.92 -30.85
N PRO A 200 15.47 28.85 -30.69
CA PRO A 200 14.55 29.75 -31.38
C PRO A 200 14.88 31.24 -31.19
N ASN A 201 15.29 31.63 -29.98
CA ASN A 201 15.64 33.02 -29.65
C ASN A 201 16.97 33.50 -30.28
N ALA A 202 17.80 32.57 -30.77
CA ALA A 202 19.08 32.87 -31.40
C ALA A 202 19.05 32.65 -32.92
N MET A 203 17.86 32.62 -33.53
CA MET A 203 17.69 32.62 -34.98
C MET A 203 17.81 34.05 -35.53
N PRO A 204 18.68 34.32 -36.51
CA PRO A 204 18.73 35.62 -37.17
C PRO A 204 17.41 35.99 -37.87
N HIS A 205 17.06 37.27 -37.84
CA HIS A 205 15.93 37.85 -38.55
C HIS A 205 16.40 38.87 -39.58
N LYS A 206 15.55 39.13 -40.59
CA LYS A 206 15.86 40.05 -41.69
C LYS A 206 16.20 41.48 -41.23
N TRP A 207 15.65 41.90 -40.10
CA TRP A 207 15.85 43.23 -39.51
C TRP A 207 16.93 43.27 -38.42
N ASP A 208 17.64 42.16 -38.17
CA ASP A 208 18.78 42.18 -37.26
C ASP A 208 19.93 43.00 -37.87
N ASN A 209 20.57 43.85 -37.08
CA ASN A 209 21.82 44.47 -37.49
C ASN A 209 22.98 43.45 -37.45
N ALA A 210 24.15 43.86 -37.95
CA ALA A 210 25.33 42.99 -38.00
C ALA A 210 25.79 42.50 -36.61
N TYR A 211 25.63 43.33 -35.58
CA TYR A 211 25.99 42.97 -34.21
C TYR A 211 25.05 41.89 -33.65
N ASP A 212 23.73 42.07 -33.81
CA ASP A 212 22.71 41.14 -33.34
C ASP A 212 22.83 39.78 -34.03
N THR A 213 23.04 39.78 -35.36
CA THR A 213 23.29 38.55 -36.13
C THR A 213 24.52 37.81 -35.59
N ARG A 214 25.63 38.52 -35.36
CA ARG A 214 26.87 37.91 -34.82
C ARG A 214 26.65 37.34 -33.42
N LYS A 215 25.94 38.05 -32.55
CA LYS A 215 25.61 37.60 -31.18
C LYS A 215 24.74 36.34 -31.19
N LYS A 216 23.75 36.29 -32.09
CA LYS A 216 22.88 35.12 -32.29
C LYS A 216 23.68 33.91 -32.80
N HIS A 217 24.52 34.09 -33.83
CA HIS A 217 25.41 33.03 -34.32
C HIS A 217 26.38 32.53 -33.23
N ALA A 218 26.93 33.42 -32.40
CA ALA A 218 27.79 33.02 -31.28
C ALA A 218 27.04 32.15 -30.27
N THR A 219 25.82 32.53 -29.91
CA THR A 219 24.94 31.76 -29.01
C THR A 219 24.62 30.37 -29.59
N MET A 220 24.30 30.32 -30.88
CA MET A 220 24.03 29.07 -31.60
C MET A 220 25.27 28.15 -31.62
N THR A 221 26.43 28.71 -31.99
CA THR A 221 27.72 28.01 -32.00
C THR A 221 28.05 27.40 -30.64
N MET A 222 27.91 28.18 -29.57
CA MET A 222 28.16 27.70 -28.20
C MET A 222 27.22 26.58 -27.80
N THR A 223 25.95 26.66 -28.20
CA THR A 223 24.95 25.63 -27.88
C THR A 223 25.25 24.32 -28.61
N VAL A 224 25.53 24.39 -29.91
CA VAL A 224 25.93 23.23 -30.72
C VAL A 224 27.19 22.59 -30.13
N SER A 225 28.24 23.37 -29.86
CA SER A 225 29.48 22.88 -29.25
C SER A 225 29.22 22.15 -27.91
N ARG A 226 28.39 22.74 -27.04
CA ARG A 226 28.01 22.12 -25.76
C ARG A 226 27.31 20.78 -25.95
N TYR A 227 26.33 20.70 -26.85
CA TYR A 227 25.56 19.46 -27.08
C TYR A 227 26.41 18.37 -27.71
N VAL A 228 27.28 18.70 -28.68
CA VAL A 228 28.24 17.74 -29.23
C VAL A 228 29.17 17.21 -28.14
N LYS A 229 29.71 18.09 -27.27
CA LYS A 229 30.57 17.67 -26.16
C LYS A 229 29.85 16.71 -25.21
N GLN A 230 28.62 17.03 -24.83
CA GLN A 230 27.82 16.17 -23.95
C GLN A 230 27.45 14.84 -24.62
N ALA A 231 27.04 14.87 -25.89
CA ALA A 231 26.72 13.67 -26.66
C ALA A 231 27.92 12.74 -26.77
N ARG A 232 29.12 13.27 -27.10
CA ARG A 232 30.37 12.50 -27.15
C ARG A 232 30.69 11.81 -25.83
N ALA A 233 30.55 12.53 -24.71
CA ALA A 233 30.77 11.96 -23.38
C ALA A 233 29.75 10.85 -23.06
N ILE A 234 28.46 11.09 -23.36
CA ILE A 234 27.41 10.08 -23.17
C ILE A 234 27.69 8.83 -24.00
N ILE A 235 28.01 8.99 -25.28
CA ILE A 235 28.33 7.88 -26.20
C ILE A 235 29.56 7.10 -25.71
N ALA A 236 30.59 7.76 -25.21
CA ALA A 236 31.76 7.07 -24.67
C ALA A 236 31.42 6.27 -23.39
N ASN A 237 30.55 6.81 -22.54
CA ASN A 237 30.18 6.19 -21.27
C ASN A 237 29.12 5.08 -21.39
N THR A 238 28.40 4.96 -22.52
CA THR A 238 27.52 3.80 -22.76
C THR A 238 28.31 2.50 -22.77
N ALA A 239 29.55 2.50 -23.31
CA ALA A 239 30.44 1.35 -23.29
C ALA A 239 30.83 0.91 -21.86
N LYS A 240 30.83 1.85 -20.90
CA LYS A 240 31.05 1.60 -19.48
C LYS A 240 29.76 1.23 -18.72
N GLY A 241 28.63 1.10 -19.41
CA GLY A 241 27.32 0.87 -18.81
C GLY A 241 26.74 2.09 -18.08
N GLN A 242 27.27 3.29 -18.32
CA GLN A 242 26.88 4.53 -17.63
C GLN A 242 26.11 5.47 -18.56
N PHE A 243 24.77 5.42 -18.51
CA PHE A 243 23.91 6.26 -19.34
C PHE A 243 22.90 7.06 -18.51
N PRO A 244 22.62 8.35 -18.78
CA PRO A 244 23.29 9.25 -19.72
C PRO A 244 24.38 10.08 -19.01
N ASN A 245 25.54 9.47 -18.72
CA ASN A 245 26.66 10.15 -18.08
C ASN A 245 27.40 11.04 -19.09
N SER A 246 27.40 12.36 -18.90
CA SER A 246 28.10 13.31 -19.78
C SER A 246 29.41 13.84 -19.18
N GLU A 247 29.92 13.21 -18.13
CA GLU A 247 31.21 13.53 -17.51
C GLU A 247 32.29 12.63 -18.14
N LEU A 248 33.44 13.22 -18.48
CA LEU A 248 34.58 12.51 -19.08
C LEU A 248 35.60 12.15 -18.01
#